data_AF-A0A023X0R2-F1
#
_entry.id   AF-A0A023X0R2-F1
#
_cell.length_a   1.000
_cell.length_b   1.000
_cell.length_c   1.000
_cell.angle_alpha   90.00
_cell.angle_beta   90.00
_cell.angle_gamma   90.00
#
_symmetry.space_group_name_H-M   'P 1'
#
loop_
_entity.id
_entity.type
_entity.pdbx_description
1 polymer ?
#
loop_
_entity_poly.entity_id
_entity_poly.type
_entity_poly.pdbx_seq_one_letter_code
_entity_poly.pdbx_strand_id
1 'polypeptide(L)'
;MTRSDFLALGVTGGIIGAVLTIPPAAFLLGPVIDVGILGQSDVREDWQEVGPVADVAVEEPSVFIVEFPIDQIYGEERVQNAEPDFPRSQNQFTLRHAVWLSWKAPVEQPARYGNQGAKIGEPQKPAFLENKSEGFTPEEIREVEESINVLNNSCAHLGCPVRWITNVDGQGEFLCPCHGGIYDINGDWYGGPPPRGMYRYTQYEVRENGRLYVKHGFDIDEGIPGINETEPYVI
;
A
#
# COMPACT_ATOMS: atom_id res chain seq x y z
N MET A 1 60.11 -4.46 17.05
CA MET A 1 58.88 -3.77 16.63
C MET A 1 59.10 -2.28 16.70
N THR A 2 59.09 -1.62 15.56
CA THR A 2 59.14 -0.16 15.43
C THR A 2 57.73 0.43 15.50
N ARG A 3 57.61 1.76 15.65
CA ARG A 3 56.30 2.44 15.60
C ARG A 3 55.58 2.22 14.26
N SER A 4 56.34 2.12 13.17
CA SER A 4 55.80 1.79 11.84
C SER A 4 55.29 0.35 11.76
N ASP A 5 55.97 -0.61 12.38
CA ASP A 5 55.51 -2.01 12.38
C ASP A 5 54.17 -2.17 13.11
N PHE A 6 54.00 -1.45 14.24
CA PHE A 6 52.75 -1.47 14.99
C PHE A 6 51.59 -0.84 14.21
N LEU A 7 51.84 0.29 13.54
CA LEU A 7 50.84 0.93 12.67
C LEU A 7 50.45 0.00 11.51
N ALA A 8 51.44 -0.63 10.87
CA ALA A 8 51.21 -1.56 9.76
C ALA A 8 50.37 -2.78 10.18
N LEU A 9 50.64 -3.36 11.37
CA LEU A 9 49.85 -4.47 11.91
C LEU A 9 48.41 -4.04 12.19
N GLY A 10 48.20 -2.85 12.78
CA GLY A 10 46.88 -2.31 13.05
C GLY A 10 46.05 -2.06 11.79
N VAL A 11 46.66 -1.45 10.76
CA VAL A 11 46.00 -1.22 9.45
C VAL A 11 45.68 -2.56 8.78
N THR A 12 46.62 -3.50 8.76
CA THR A 12 46.41 -4.81 8.14
C THR A 12 45.30 -5.59 8.85
N GLY A 13 45.30 -5.60 10.19
CA GLY A 13 44.26 -6.22 10.99
C GLY A 13 42.89 -5.57 10.78
N GLY A 14 42.84 -4.24 10.65
CA GLY A 14 41.60 -3.51 10.33
C GLY A 14 41.05 -3.88 8.95
N ILE A 15 41.91 -3.96 7.93
CA ILE A 15 41.52 -4.37 6.57
C ILE A 15 41.00 -5.82 6.57
N ILE A 16 41.75 -6.75 7.18
CA ILE A 16 41.32 -8.15 7.27
C ILE A 16 39.98 -8.26 8.01
N GLY A 17 39.84 -7.54 9.12
CA GLY A 17 38.59 -7.47 9.88
C GLY A 17 37.43 -7.01 8.99
N ALA A 18 37.59 -5.89 8.28
CA ALA A 18 36.57 -5.35 7.39
C ALA A 18 36.21 -6.32 6.24
N VAL A 19 37.19 -6.94 5.60
CA VAL A 19 36.98 -7.91 4.51
C VAL A 19 36.20 -9.14 5.00
N LEU A 20 36.45 -9.59 6.23
CA LEU A 20 35.79 -10.76 6.79
C LEU A 20 34.40 -10.46 7.37
N THR A 21 34.13 -9.24 7.85
CA THR A 21 32.88 -8.91 8.56
C THR A 21 31.87 -8.18 7.70
N ILE A 22 32.29 -7.28 6.81
CA ILE A 22 31.37 -6.45 6.02
C ILE A 22 30.52 -7.30 5.07
N PRO A 23 31.06 -8.24 4.26
CA PRO A 23 30.23 -8.98 3.32
C PRO A 23 29.16 -9.85 4.00
N PRO A 24 29.46 -10.64 5.06
CA PRO A 24 28.42 -11.37 5.78
C PRO A 24 27.40 -10.47 6.45
N ALA A 25 27.83 -9.33 7.02
CA ALA A 25 26.91 -8.36 7.62
C ALA A 25 25.99 -7.74 6.56
N ALA A 26 26.54 -7.34 5.40
CA ALA A 26 25.76 -6.82 4.28
C ALA A 26 24.78 -7.86 3.74
N PHE A 27 25.17 -9.12 3.64
CA PHE A 27 24.26 -10.20 3.24
C PHE A 27 23.11 -10.39 4.23
N LEU A 28 23.39 -10.40 5.54
CA LEU A 28 22.37 -10.56 6.58
C LEU A 28 21.43 -9.34 6.68
N LEU A 29 21.97 -8.14 6.46
CA LEU A 29 21.23 -6.90 6.52
C LEU A 29 20.62 -6.49 5.18
N GLY A 30 20.94 -7.17 4.08
CA GLY A 30 20.52 -6.84 2.72
C GLY A 30 19.03 -6.50 2.61
N PRO A 31 18.11 -7.40 3.03
CA PRO A 31 16.68 -7.12 2.98
C PRO A 31 16.26 -5.86 3.77
N VAL A 32 16.91 -5.59 4.91
CA VAL A 32 16.63 -4.38 5.71
C VAL A 32 17.22 -3.13 5.06
N ILE A 33 18.35 -3.26 4.39
CA ILE A 33 18.98 -2.15 3.65
C ILE A 33 18.15 -1.83 2.41
N ASP A 34 17.77 -2.82 1.62
CA ASP A 34 17.04 -2.64 0.38
C ASP A 34 15.65 -2.05 0.65
N VAL A 35 14.90 -2.63 1.59
CA VAL A 35 13.55 -2.14 1.93
C VAL A 35 13.60 -0.89 2.83
N GLY A 36 14.40 -0.92 3.90
CA GLY A 36 14.34 0.08 4.97
C GLY A 36 15.26 1.30 4.79
N ILE A 37 16.30 1.21 3.95
CA ILE A 37 17.23 2.32 3.68
C ILE A 37 17.10 2.80 2.23
N LEU A 38 16.98 1.88 1.28
CA LEU A 38 16.90 2.21 -0.15
C LEU A 38 15.45 2.35 -0.64
N GLY A 39 14.46 1.96 0.17
CA GLY A 39 13.03 2.07 -0.17
C GLY A 39 12.62 1.19 -1.36
N GLN A 40 13.34 0.10 -1.61
CA GLN A 40 13.00 -0.85 -2.67
C GLN A 40 11.84 -1.73 -2.22
N SER A 41 10.86 -1.92 -3.12
CA SER A 41 9.77 -2.87 -2.92
C SER A 41 10.12 -4.18 -3.61
N ASP A 42 9.92 -5.30 -2.93
CA ASP A 42 10.00 -6.63 -3.55
C ASP A 42 8.77 -6.91 -4.43
N VAL A 43 7.78 -6.00 -4.45
CA VAL A 43 6.57 -6.14 -5.24
C VAL A 43 6.80 -5.66 -6.67
N ARG A 44 6.41 -6.48 -7.65
CA ARG A 44 6.54 -6.14 -9.06
C ARG A 44 5.64 -4.97 -9.44
N GLU A 45 6.15 -4.05 -10.25
CA GLU A 45 5.43 -2.86 -10.75
C GLU A 45 4.43 -3.17 -11.89
N ASP A 46 3.76 -4.33 -11.81
CA ASP A 46 2.79 -4.79 -12.79
C ASP A 46 1.37 -4.36 -12.42
N TRP A 47 0.54 -4.08 -13.43
CA TRP A 47 -0.88 -3.81 -13.24
C TRP A 47 -1.63 -5.05 -12.77
N GLN A 48 -2.29 -4.96 -11.62
CA GLN A 48 -3.17 -6.00 -11.08
C GLN A 48 -4.63 -5.59 -11.21
N GLU A 49 -5.47 -6.53 -11.62
CA GLU A 49 -6.92 -6.32 -11.70
C GLU A 49 -7.54 -6.30 -10.31
N VAL A 50 -8.33 -5.28 -10.01
CA VAL A 50 -9.09 -5.18 -8.76
C VAL A 50 -10.48 -5.78 -8.93
N GLY A 51 -11.23 -5.27 -9.91
CA GLY A 51 -12.60 -5.68 -10.15
C GLY A 51 -13.40 -4.67 -10.97
N PRO A 52 -14.66 -4.99 -11.30
CA PRO A 52 -15.55 -4.11 -12.04
C PRO A 52 -16.00 -2.91 -11.19
N VAL A 53 -15.90 -1.70 -11.73
CA VAL A 53 -16.32 -0.48 -11.01
C VAL A 53 -17.84 -0.39 -10.84
N ALA A 54 -18.59 -1.05 -11.72
CA ALA A 54 -20.05 -1.10 -11.65
C ALA A 54 -20.56 -1.82 -10.39
N ASP A 55 -19.78 -2.75 -9.84
CA ASP A 55 -20.15 -3.53 -8.65
C ASP A 55 -19.94 -2.74 -7.34
N VAL A 56 -19.29 -1.57 -7.40
CA VAL A 56 -19.05 -0.73 -6.23
C VAL A 56 -20.37 -0.11 -5.77
N ALA A 57 -20.77 -0.45 -4.54
CA ALA A 57 -21.95 0.08 -3.86
C ALA A 57 -21.81 1.59 -3.56
N VAL A 58 -22.95 2.30 -3.48
CA VAL A 58 -22.98 3.75 -3.24
C VAL A 58 -22.75 4.07 -1.77
N GLU A 59 -23.51 3.42 -0.89
CA GLU A 59 -23.54 3.74 0.55
C GLU A 59 -22.48 3.00 1.37
N GLU A 60 -21.84 1.98 0.79
CA GLU A 60 -20.81 1.17 1.45
C GLU A 60 -19.65 0.86 0.49
N PRO A 61 -18.41 0.81 1.02
CA PRO A 61 -17.25 0.48 0.22
C PRO A 61 -17.24 -1.01 -0.10
N SER A 62 -16.77 -1.33 -1.31
CA SER A 62 -16.60 -2.71 -1.77
C SER A 62 -15.15 -3.14 -1.60
N VAL A 63 -14.94 -4.37 -1.12
CA VAL A 63 -13.59 -4.92 -0.89
C VAL A 63 -13.25 -5.98 -1.94
N PHE A 64 -12.05 -5.87 -2.50
CA PHE A 64 -11.48 -6.81 -3.46
C PHE A 64 -10.14 -7.31 -2.93
N ILE A 65 -9.91 -8.62 -3.02
CA ILE A 65 -8.61 -9.20 -2.64
C ILE A 65 -7.76 -9.29 -3.89
N VAL A 66 -6.63 -8.59 -3.88
CA VAL A 66 -5.70 -8.50 -5.01
C VAL A 66 -4.38 -9.13 -4.60
N GLU A 67 -3.84 -9.98 -5.47
CA GLU A 67 -2.57 -10.67 -5.27
C GLU A 67 -1.49 -9.99 -6.10
N PHE A 68 -0.50 -9.39 -5.44
CA PHE A 68 0.61 -8.72 -6.06
C PHE A 68 1.82 -9.65 -6.12
N PRO A 69 2.37 -9.97 -7.30
CA PRO A 69 3.56 -10.79 -7.42
C PRO A 69 4.77 -10.17 -6.72
N ILE A 70 5.56 -10.97 -6.00
CA ILE A 70 6.79 -10.52 -5.31
C ILE A 70 8.03 -11.29 -5.77
N ASP A 71 9.13 -10.57 -5.92
CA ASP A 71 10.44 -11.09 -6.32
C ASP A 71 11.32 -11.37 -5.09
N GLN A 72 10.94 -12.37 -4.30
CA GLN A 72 11.80 -12.85 -3.20
C GLN A 72 12.93 -13.75 -3.72
N ILE A 73 13.94 -14.07 -2.91
CA ILE A 73 15.10 -14.91 -3.30
C ILE A 73 14.71 -16.22 -4.02
N TYR A 74 13.62 -16.88 -3.62
CA TYR A 74 13.11 -18.09 -4.28
C TYR A 74 12.00 -17.82 -5.31
N GLY A 75 11.49 -16.59 -5.36
CA GLY A 75 10.55 -16.07 -6.36
C GLY A 75 11.24 -15.50 -7.60
N GLU A 76 12.53 -15.12 -7.50
CA GLU A 76 13.32 -14.60 -8.62
C GLU A 76 13.29 -15.56 -9.82
N GLU A 77 12.89 -15.04 -10.98
CA GLU A 77 12.82 -15.81 -12.23
C GLU A 77 14.16 -16.52 -12.54
N ARG A 78 15.29 -15.85 -12.24
CA ARG A 78 16.63 -16.42 -12.41
C ARG A 78 16.86 -17.67 -11.55
N VAL A 79 16.39 -17.66 -10.31
CA VAL A 79 16.57 -18.78 -9.36
C VAL A 79 15.62 -19.92 -9.74
N GLN A 80 14.37 -19.59 -10.09
CA GLN A 80 13.40 -20.58 -10.53
C GLN A 80 13.84 -21.28 -11.83
N ASN A 81 14.41 -20.53 -12.78
CA ASN A 81 14.95 -21.07 -14.02
C ASN A 81 16.23 -21.88 -13.83
N ALA A 82 17.07 -21.53 -12.85
CA ALA A 82 18.30 -22.27 -12.55
C ALA A 82 18.02 -23.60 -11.84
N GLU A 83 16.99 -23.66 -11.00
CA GLU A 83 16.64 -24.82 -10.17
C GLU A 83 15.14 -25.15 -10.28
N PRO A 84 14.64 -25.59 -11.45
CA PRO A 84 13.20 -25.77 -11.70
C PRO A 84 12.58 -26.93 -10.90
N ASP A 85 13.39 -27.92 -10.55
CA ASP A 85 12.96 -29.10 -9.79
C ASP A 85 12.93 -28.84 -8.27
N PHE A 86 13.45 -27.69 -7.80
CA PHE A 86 13.43 -27.37 -6.38
C PHE A 86 12.01 -27.01 -5.93
N PRO A 87 11.48 -27.59 -4.84
CA PRO A 87 10.07 -27.41 -4.46
C PRO A 87 9.62 -25.96 -4.28
N ARG A 88 10.52 -25.06 -3.84
CA ARG A 88 10.19 -23.63 -3.68
C ARG A 88 10.19 -22.85 -4.98
N SER A 89 10.87 -23.32 -6.02
CA SER A 89 10.90 -22.69 -7.34
C SER A 89 9.57 -22.81 -8.09
N GLN A 90 8.69 -23.70 -7.64
CA GLN A 90 7.35 -23.91 -8.21
C GLN A 90 6.27 -23.06 -7.53
N ASN A 91 6.61 -22.35 -6.46
CA ASN A 91 5.65 -21.52 -5.73
C ASN A 91 5.48 -20.15 -6.41
N GLN A 92 4.24 -19.70 -6.48
CA GLN A 92 3.93 -18.29 -6.74
C GLN A 92 3.97 -17.54 -5.42
N PHE A 93 4.87 -16.57 -5.33
CA PHE A 93 4.98 -15.69 -4.17
C PHE A 93 4.18 -14.43 -4.47
N THR A 94 3.16 -14.17 -3.66
CA THR A 94 2.28 -13.01 -3.82
C THR A 94 2.00 -12.35 -2.48
N LEU A 95 1.91 -11.03 -2.49
CA LEU A 95 1.41 -10.22 -1.39
C LEU A 95 -0.10 -10.00 -1.57
N ARG A 96 -0.90 -10.29 -0.55
CA ARG A 96 -2.37 -10.27 -0.65
C ARG A 96 -2.91 -9.03 0.03
N HIS A 97 -3.42 -8.08 -0.74
CA HIS A 97 -4.03 -6.87 -0.18
C HIS A 97 -5.54 -6.87 -0.32
N ALA A 98 -6.22 -6.28 0.66
CA ALA A 98 -7.61 -5.88 0.49
C ALA A 98 -7.65 -4.44 -0.04
N VAL A 99 -8.11 -4.30 -1.29
CA VAL A 99 -8.36 -3.02 -1.95
C VAL A 99 -9.80 -2.63 -1.72
N TRP A 100 -10.01 -1.50 -1.06
CA TRP A 100 -11.32 -0.93 -0.82
C TRP A 100 -11.64 0.10 -1.88
N LEU A 101 -12.78 -0.06 -2.55
CA LEU A 101 -13.33 0.90 -3.49
C LEU A 101 -14.54 1.58 -2.88
N SER A 102 -14.60 2.90 -2.94
CA SER A 102 -15.77 3.68 -2.53
C SER A 102 -15.98 4.87 -3.45
N TRP A 103 -17.20 5.39 -3.50
CA TRP A 103 -17.47 6.64 -4.22
C TRP A 103 -17.16 7.83 -3.33
N LYS A 104 -16.62 8.89 -3.94
CA LYS A 104 -16.28 10.12 -3.22
C LYS A 104 -17.56 10.79 -2.72
N ALA A 105 -17.54 11.11 -1.43
CA ALA A 105 -18.52 11.96 -0.78
C ALA A 105 -18.00 13.40 -0.75
N PRO A 106 -18.81 14.41 -1.10
CA PRO A 106 -18.40 15.81 -1.05
C PRO A 106 -18.15 16.24 0.40
N VAL A 107 -17.06 16.96 0.64
CA VAL A 107 -16.74 17.51 1.96
C VAL A 107 -17.55 18.78 2.19
N GLU A 108 -18.54 18.73 3.09
CA GLU A 108 -19.37 19.88 3.46
C GLU A 108 -18.65 20.80 4.45
N GLN A 109 -17.93 20.20 5.42
CA GLN A 109 -17.13 20.92 6.41
C GLN A 109 -15.81 20.18 6.62
N PRO A 110 -14.66 20.86 6.49
CA PRO A 110 -13.37 20.20 6.63
C PRO A 110 -13.13 19.72 8.07
N ALA A 111 -12.37 18.64 8.19
CA ALA A 111 -11.94 18.10 9.48
C ALA A 111 -11.16 19.16 10.27
N ARG A 112 -11.30 19.11 11.60
CA ARG A 112 -10.40 19.84 12.51
C ARG A 112 -9.59 18.82 13.27
N TYR A 113 -8.33 18.67 12.85
CA TYR A 113 -7.40 17.72 13.45
C TYR A 113 -7.36 17.85 14.97
N GLY A 114 -7.54 16.72 15.68
CA GLY A 114 -7.60 16.66 17.14
C GLY A 114 -8.96 16.93 17.78
N ASN A 115 -10.04 17.15 17.01
CA ASN A 115 -11.40 17.30 17.54
C ASN A 115 -12.40 16.35 16.88
N GLN A 116 -12.81 16.65 15.65
CA GLN A 116 -13.80 15.87 14.89
C GLN A 116 -13.37 15.82 13.42
N GLY A 117 -13.66 14.69 12.78
CA GLY A 117 -13.50 14.48 11.35
C GLY A 117 -14.32 15.43 10.49
N ALA A 118 -14.12 15.35 9.19
CA ALA A 118 -14.87 16.14 8.23
C ALA A 118 -16.35 15.75 8.27
N LYS A 119 -17.23 16.73 8.04
CA LYS A 119 -18.63 16.45 7.71
C LYS A 119 -18.71 16.25 6.20
N ILE A 120 -19.14 15.07 5.78
CA ILE A 120 -19.29 14.69 4.37
C ILE A 120 -20.77 14.56 3.99
N GLY A 121 -21.07 14.80 2.72
CA GLY A 121 -22.37 14.53 2.12
C GLY A 121 -22.51 13.08 1.66
N GLU A 122 -23.44 12.83 0.74
CA GLU A 122 -23.66 11.49 0.20
C GLU A 122 -22.66 11.14 -0.91
N PRO A 123 -22.13 9.91 -0.95
CA PRO A 123 -21.29 9.42 -2.04
C PRO A 123 -22.00 9.50 -3.39
N GLN A 124 -21.28 9.90 -4.43
CA GLN A 124 -21.86 10.05 -5.78
C GLN A 124 -21.25 9.05 -6.75
N LYS A 125 -22.08 8.13 -7.24
CA LYS A 125 -21.73 7.20 -8.33
C LYS A 125 -22.09 7.83 -9.67
N PRO A 126 -21.20 7.78 -10.69
CA PRO A 126 -21.52 8.23 -12.05
C PRO A 126 -22.79 7.57 -12.59
N ALA A 127 -23.73 8.39 -13.07
CA ALA A 127 -25.08 7.93 -13.43
C ALA A 127 -25.07 6.90 -14.57
N PHE A 128 -24.08 6.96 -15.47
CA PHE A 128 -23.99 6.03 -16.59
C PHE A 128 -23.76 4.57 -16.13
N LEU A 129 -23.17 4.37 -14.94
CA LEU A 129 -22.91 3.04 -14.38
C LEU A 129 -24.18 2.30 -13.96
N GLU A 130 -25.34 2.95 -13.91
CA GLU A 130 -26.63 2.28 -13.68
C GLU A 130 -27.01 1.36 -14.84
N ASN A 131 -26.58 1.69 -16.07
CA ASN A 131 -27.00 1.02 -17.28
C ASN A 131 -25.84 0.47 -18.11
N LYS A 132 -24.60 0.63 -17.64
CA LYS A 132 -23.39 0.32 -18.39
C LYS A 132 -22.30 -0.21 -17.46
N SER A 133 -21.80 -1.42 -17.75
CA SER A 133 -20.73 -2.07 -16.99
C SER A 133 -19.41 -2.16 -17.75
N GLU A 134 -19.42 -1.92 -19.06
CA GLU A 134 -18.25 -2.02 -19.95
C GLU A 134 -18.43 -1.13 -21.20
N GLY A 135 -17.40 -1.06 -22.05
CA GLY A 135 -17.36 -0.25 -23.26
C GLY A 135 -17.24 1.26 -22.97
N PHE A 136 -16.48 1.62 -21.93
CA PHE A 136 -16.41 3.01 -21.48
C PHE A 136 -15.70 3.93 -22.49
N THR A 137 -16.20 5.16 -22.64
CA THR A 137 -15.50 6.21 -23.38
C THR A 137 -14.38 6.81 -22.53
N PRO A 138 -13.42 7.52 -23.13
CA PRO A 138 -12.37 8.22 -22.37
C PRO A 138 -12.93 9.20 -21.32
N GLU A 139 -14.05 9.87 -21.61
CA GLU A 139 -14.72 10.78 -20.69
C GLU A 139 -15.35 10.04 -19.51
N GLU A 140 -16.01 8.91 -19.76
CA GLU A 140 -16.60 8.06 -18.72
C GLU A 140 -15.51 7.45 -17.82
N ILE A 141 -14.39 7.01 -18.39
CA ILE A 141 -13.22 6.53 -17.62
C ILE A 141 -12.75 7.63 -16.67
N ARG A 142 -12.56 8.85 -17.18
CA ARG A 142 -12.12 9.99 -16.39
C ARG A 142 -13.12 10.36 -15.31
N GLU A 143 -14.42 10.35 -15.60
CA GLU A 143 -15.48 10.62 -14.61
C GLU A 143 -15.43 9.61 -13.45
N VAL A 144 -15.20 8.32 -13.74
CA VAL A 144 -15.06 7.28 -12.72
C VAL A 144 -13.81 7.50 -11.88
N GLU A 145 -12.66 7.72 -12.51
CA GLU A 145 -11.39 7.95 -11.80
C GLU A 145 -11.45 9.20 -10.90
N GLU A 146 -12.11 10.27 -11.36
CA GLU A 146 -12.32 11.47 -10.57
C GLU A 146 -13.31 11.24 -9.41
N SER A 147 -14.21 10.26 -9.51
CA SER A 147 -15.28 9.99 -8.53
C SER A 147 -15.00 8.83 -7.57
N ILE A 148 -14.02 7.97 -7.84
CA ILE A 148 -13.73 6.78 -7.04
C ILE A 148 -12.54 7.00 -6.08
N ASN A 149 -12.63 6.43 -4.88
CA ASN A 149 -11.50 6.25 -3.98
C ASN A 149 -10.99 4.81 -4.13
N VAL A 150 -9.65 4.68 -4.22
CA VAL A 150 -8.97 3.39 -4.27
C VAL A 150 -8.05 3.31 -3.05
N LEU A 151 -8.52 2.63 -2.02
CA LEU A 151 -7.91 2.63 -0.69
C LEU A 151 -7.30 1.27 -0.37
N ASN A 152 -6.23 1.28 0.41
CA ASN A 152 -5.65 0.09 1.02
C ASN A 152 -6.26 -0.15 2.41
N ASN A 153 -6.39 -1.41 2.81
CA ASN A 153 -6.95 -1.78 4.11
C ASN A 153 -6.06 -1.48 5.33
N SER A 154 -4.81 -1.05 5.14
CA SER A 154 -3.88 -0.78 6.24
C SER A 154 -4.17 0.56 6.92
N CYS A 155 -4.38 0.49 8.24
CA CYS A 155 -4.49 1.65 9.10
C CYS A 155 -3.17 2.44 9.11
N ALA A 156 -3.25 3.75 8.89
CA ALA A 156 -2.08 4.64 8.90
C ALA A 156 -1.42 4.87 10.27
N HIS A 157 -1.90 4.20 11.32
CA HIS A 157 -1.20 4.18 12.60
C HIS A 157 -0.02 3.20 12.58
N LEU A 158 -0.29 1.89 12.46
CA LEU A 158 0.70 0.81 12.55
C LEU A 158 0.39 -0.36 11.59
N GLY A 159 -0.41 -0.14 10.54
CA GLY A 159 -0.66 -1.15 9.50
C GLY A 159 -1.74 -2.20 9.81
N CYS A 160 -2.43 -2.14 10.96
CA CYS A 160 -3.54 -3.06 11.24
C CYS A 160 -4.64 -2.95 10.17
N PRO A 161 -5.26 -4.07 9.74
CA PRO A 161 -6.36 -4.04 8.78
C PRO A 161 -7.59 -3.33 9.36
N VAL A 162 -8.17 -2.42 8.59
CA VAL A 162 -9.45 -1.77 8.90
C VAL A 162 -10.62 -2.60 8.40
N ARG A 163 -11.80 -2.36 8.99
CA ARG A 163 -13.08 -2.92 8.55
C ARG A 163 -14.12 -1.83 8.40
N TRP A 164 -15.01 -1.97 7.44
CA TRP A 164 -16.21 -1.13 7.38
C TRP A 164 -17.21 -1.55 8.47
N ILE A 165 -17.76 -0.58 9.18
CA ILE A 165 -18.84 -0.77 10.14
C ILE A 165 -19.90 0.31 9.98
N THR A 166 -21.15 -0.02 10.25
CA THR A 166 -22.23 0.96 10.42
C THR A 166 -22.36 1.27 11.90
N ASN A 167 -22.23 2.55 12.27
CA ASN A 167 -22.38 3.00 13.65
C ASN A 167 -23.86 3.08 14.07
N VAL A 168 -24.11 3.43 15.33
CA VAL A 168 -25.46 3.49 15.92
C VAL A 168 -26.38 4.53 15.26
N ASP A 169 -25.79 5.54 14.63
CA ASP A 169 -26.50 6.61 13.94
C ASP A 169 -26.75 6.28 12.46
N GLY A 170 -26.42 5.05 12.03
CA GLY A 170 -26.59 4.58 10.66
C GLY A 170 -25.51 5.04 9.69
N GLN A 171 -24.46 5.72 10.18
CA GLN A 171 -23.36 6.20 9.35
C GLN A 171 -22.28 5.12 9.25
N GLY A 172 -21.75 4.91 8.04
CA GLY A 172 -20.66 3.98 7.81
C GLY A 172 -19.29 4.60 8.01
N GLU A 173 -18.39 3.87 8.66
CA GLU A 173 -17.00 4.28 8.91
C GLU A 173 -16.04 3.08 8.81
N PHE A 174 -14.80 3.34 8.39
CA PHE A 174 -13.74 2.35 8.55
C PHE A 174 -13.20 2.42 9.97
N LEU A 175 -13.24 1.29 10.67
CA LEU A 175 -12.72 1.14 12.03
C LEU A 175 -11.49 0.23 12.05
N CYS A 176 -10.39 0.73 12.61
CA CYS A 176 -9.23 -0.05 13.02
C CYS A 176 -9.44 -0.59 14.45
N PRO A 177 -9.53 -1.91 14.65
CA PRO A 177 -9.82 -2.49 15.96
C PRO A 177 -8.64 -2.44 16.94
N CYS A 178 -7.42 -2.16 16.47
CA CYS A 178 -6.22 -2.21 17.31
C CYS A 178 -6.19 -1.08 18.35
N HIS A 179 -6.41 0.17 17.91
CA HIS A 179 -6.34 1.35 18.78
C HIS A 179 -7.48 2.36 18.51
N GLY A 180 -8.52 1.95 17.79
CA GLY A 180 -9.70 2.78 17.52
C GLY A 180 -9.44 3.90 16.52
N GLY A 181 -8.65 3.65 15.47
CA GLY A 181 -8.55 4.57 14.34
C GLY A 181 -9.83 4.54 13.53
N ILE A 182 -10.36 5.72 13.17
CA ILE A 182 -11.63 5.86 12.46
C ILE A 182 -11.40 6.70 11.21
N TYR A 183 -11.94 6.25 10.09
CA TYR A 183 -11.90 6.95 8.81
C TYR A 183 -13.30 7.02 8.20
N ASP A 184 -13.57 8.09 7.46
CA ASP A 184 -14.83 8.22 6.72
C ASP A 184 -14.80 7.38 5.42
N ILE A 185 -15.89 7.41 4.65
CA ILE A 185 -15.98 6.64 3.39
C ILE A 185 -14.95 7.06 2.34
N ASN A 186 -14.43 8.29 2.42
CA ASN A 186 -13.37 8.76 1.53
C ASN A 186 -12.00 8.20 1.94
N GLY A 187 -11.90 7.55 3.09
CA GLY A 187 -10.64 7.14 3.70
C GLY A 187 -9.94 8.26 4.45
N ASP A 188 -10.57 9.42 4.64
CA ASP A 188 -9.98 10.53 5.36
C ASP A 188 -10.07 10.31 6.87
N TRP A 189 -9.11 10.88 7.61
CA TRP A 189 -9.07 10.76 9.07
C TRP A 189 -10.34 11.35 9.69
N TYR A 190 -11.05 10.54 10.46
CA TYR A 190 -12.23 10.98 11.21
C TYR A 190 -11.94 11.07 12.71
N GLY A 191 -11.17 10.13 13.25
CA GLY A 191 -10.86 10.10 14.67
C GLY A 191 -9.85 9.05 15.09
N GLY A 192 -9.47 9.11 16.37
CA GLY A 192 -8.53 8.17 16.97
C GLY A 192 -7.05 8.53 16.76
N PRO A 193 -6.15 7.61 17.14
CA PRO A 193 -4.71 7.84 17.11
C PRO A 193 -4.03 8.03 15.75
N PRO A 194 -4.53 7.52 14.58
CA PRO A 194 -3.80 7.63 13.33
C PRO A 194 -3.46 9.08 12.98
N PRO A 195 -2.26 9.37 12.47
CA PRO A 195 -1.82 10.74 12.19
C PRO A 195 -2.32 11.31 10.85
N ARG A 196 -2.88 10.46 9.97
CA ARG A 196 -3.42 10.79 8.64
C ARG A 196 -4.57 9.85 8.26
N GLY A 197 -5.14 10.05 7.07
CA GLY A 197 -6.10 9.16 6.43
C GLY A 197 -5.51 7.81 6.01
N MET A 198 -6.34 6.93 5.46
CA MET A 198 -5.95 5.63 4.91
C MET A 198 -5.01 5.80 3.71
N TYR A 199 -4.16 4.79 3.47
CA TYR A 199 -3.34 4.75 2.26
C TYR A 199 -4.21 4.59 1.01
N ARG A 200 -3.88 5.37 -0.01
CA ARG A 200 -4.52 5.46 -1.31
C ARG A 200 -3.56 4.92 -2.35
N TYR A 201 -4.06 4.13 -3.29
CA TYR A 201 -3.24 3.73 -4.44
C TYR A 201 -2.96 4.95 -5.32
N THR A 202 -1.69 5.24 -5.61
CA THR A 202 -1.29 6.42 -6.43
C THR A 202 -1.37 6.12 -7.92
N GLN A 203 -1.29 4.85 -8.28
CA GLN A 203 -1.33 4.37 -9.65
C GLN A 203 -2.50 3.40 -9.80
N TYR A 204 -3.62 3.91 -10.30
CA TYR A 204 -4.79 3.14 -10.69
C TYR A 204 -5.30 3.63 -12.05
N GLU A 205 -5.93 2.75 -12.81
CA GLU A 205 -6.58 3.10 -14.07
C GLU A 205 -7.87 2.30 -14.26
N VAL A 206 -8.88 2.93 -14.83
CA VAL A 206 -10.10 2.27 -15.30
C VAL A 206 -9.97 2.04 -16.80
N ARG A 207 -10.22 0.80 -17.25
CA ARG A 207 -10.13 0.45 -18.68
C ARG A 207 -11.50 0.40 -19.33
N GLU A 208 -11.52 0.36 -20.66
CA GLU A 208 -12.75 0.26 -21.46
C GLU A 208 -13.63 -0.94 -21.08
N ASN A 209 -13.04 -2.01 -20.54
CA ASN A 209 -13.77 -3.18 -20.04
C ASN A 209 -14.52 -2.94 -18.71
N GLY A 210 -14.50 -1.71 -18.19
CA GLY A 210 -15.15 -1.31 -16.95
C GLY A 210 -14.51 -1.85 -15.68
N ARG A 211 -13.27 -2.34 -15.76
CA ARG A 211 -12.51 -2.82 -14.61
C ARG A 211 -11.43 -1.83 -14.19
N LEU A 212 -11.19 -1.82 -12.89
CA LEU A 212 -10.14 -1.03 -12.26
C LEU A 212 -8.88 -1.88 -12.08
N TYR A 213 -7.74 -1.29 -12.40
CA TYR A 213 -6.42 -1.88 -12.24
C TYR A 213 -5.59 -1.00 -11.31
N VAL A 214 -4.69 -1.60 -10.54
CA VAL A 214 -3.78 -0.89 -9.63
C VAL A 214 -2.35 -1.40 -9.80
N LYS A 215 -1.37 -0.55 -9.51
CA LYS A 215 0.00 -0.97 -9.20
C LYS A 215 0.24 -0.86 -7.70
N HIS A 216 1.17 -1.64 -7.18
CA HIS A 216 1.56 -1.58 -5.77
C HIS A 216 2.33 -0.28 -5.48
N GLY A 217 1.61 0.77 -5.10
CA GLY A 217 2.20 2.06 -4.77
C GLY A 217 1.18 2.97 -4.08
N PHE A 218 1.62 3.67 -3.03
CA PHE A 218 0.74 4.39 -2.11
C PHE A 218 1.10 5.86 -1.95
N ASP A 219 0.13 6.67 -1.50
CA ASP A 219 0.37 8.05 -1.11
C ASP A 219 1.12 8.09 0.24
N ILE A 220 2.30 8.70 0.24
CA ILE A 220 3.11 8.91 1.44
C ILE A 220 3.15 10.41 1.69
N ASP A 221 2.51 10.85 2.78
CA ASP A 221 2.55 12.26 3.19
C ASP A 221 3.96 12.61 3.68
N GLU A 222 4.65 13.48 2.93
CA GLU A 222 5.94 14.02 3.34
C GLU A 222 5.79 14.87 4.62
N GLY A 223 6.67 14.65 5.60
CA GLY A 223 6.77 15.51 6.79
C GLY A 223 6.02 15.05 8.05
N ILE A 224 5.38 13.86 8.05
CA ILE A 224 4.91 13.22 9.29
C ILE A 224 6.07 12.43 9.91
N PRO A 225 6.52 12.75 11.14
CA PRO A 225 7.65 12.05 11.77
C PRO A 225 7.39 10.54 11.87
N GLY A 226 8.20 9.73 11.17
CA GLY A 226 8.14 8.26 11.20
C GLY A 226 7.38 7.60 10.05
N ILE A 227 6.87 8.36 9.08
CA ILE A 227 6.13 7.85 7.89
C ILE A 227 6.88 8.16 6.57
N ASN A 228 7.98 8.91 6.66
CA ASN A 228 8.56 9.66 5.56
C ASN A 228 9.55 8.90 4.67
N GLU A 229 9.84 7.62 4.91
CA GLU A 229 10.91 6.90 4.18
C GLU A 229 10.62 5.42 3.88
N THR A 230 9.52 4.86 4.36
CA THR A 230 9.17 3.45 4.11
C THR A 230 7.81 3.41 3.45
N GLU A 231 7.68 2.60 2.37
CA GLU A 231 6.37 2.10 1.98
C GLU A 231 5.69 1.63 3.28
N PRO A 232 4.39 1.90 3.45
CA PRO A 232 3.78 1.62 4.72
C PRO A 232 3.97 0.15 5.10
N TYR A 233 3.76 -0.21 6.36
CA TYR A 233 3.63 -1.63 6.75
C TYR A 233 2.34 -2.22 6.13
N VAL A 234 2.27 -2.20 4.80
CA VAL A 234 1.26 -2.79 3.96
C VAL A 234 1.78 -4.18 3.68
N ILE A 235 1.31 -5.12 4.49
CA ILE A 235 1.62 -6.54 4.41
C ILE A 235 0.35 -7.24 3.92
#